data_AF-A0A923WIX9-F1
#
_entry.id   AF-A0A923WIX9-F1
#
_cell.length_a   1.000
_cell.length_b   1.000
_cell.length_c   1.000
_cell.angle_alpha   90.00
_cell.angle_beta   90.00
_cell.angle_gamma   90.00
#
_symmetry.space_group_name_H-M   'P 1'
#
loop_
_entity.id
_entity.type
_entity.pdbx_description
1 polymer ?
#
loop_
_entity_poly.entity_id
_entity_poly.type
_entity_poly.pdbx_seq_one_letter_code
_entity_poly.pdbx_strand_id
1 'polypeptide(L)' 'MANFWIQKSISKLMQEASDSDTGLKRTLNAKNLVALGVGGVIGAGLFVRTAAAAANHAGPSVTIGFIIAAIGCVFAGLC' A
#
# COMPACT_ATOMS: atom_id res chain seq x y z
N MET A 1 25.16 18.76 -7.96
CA MET A 1 24.81 17.60 -8.82
C MET A 1 24.19 16.54 -7.92
N ALA A 2 22.90 16.22 -8.08
CA ALA A 2 22.23 15.23 -7.25
C ALA A 2 22.57 13.82 -7.75
N ASN A 3 23.14 12.98 -6.88
CA ASN A 3 23.50 11.60 -7.20
C ASN A 3 22.23 10.73 -7.19
N PHE A 4 21.72 10.35 -8.36
CA PHE A 4 20.50 9.53 -8.53
C PHE A 4 20.60 8.10 -7.97
N TRP A 5 21.80 7.63 -7.61
CA TRP A 5 22.10 6.24 -7.27
C TRP A 5 22.50 6.02 -5.80
N ILE A 6 22.07 6.90 -4.90
CA ILE A 6 22.29 6.69 -3.46
C ILE A 6 21.24 5.71 -2.94
N GLN A 7 21.63 4.45 -2.76
CA GLN A 7 20.81 3.42 -2.11
C GLN A 7 21.23 3.25 -0.65
N LYS A 8 20.25 3.08 0.25
CA LYS A 8 20.51 2.79 1.66
C LYS A 8 20.87 1.32 1.82
N SER A 9 21.98 1.02 2.51
CA SER A 9 22.38 -0.38 2.72
C SER A 9 21.41 -1.09 3.66
N ILE A 10 21.18 -2.38 3.39
CA ILE A 10 20.30 -3.24 4.21
C ILE A 10 20.79 -3.29 5.66
N SER A 11 22.11 -3.39 5.87
CA SER A 11 22.72 -3.39 7.20
C SER A 11 22.38 -2.15 8.02
N LYS A 12 22.38 -0.97 7.38
CA LYS A 12 22.02 0.29 8.03
C LYS A 12 20.53 0.35 8.40
N LEU A 13 19.65 -0.18 7.54
CA LEU A 13 18.21 -0.27 7.83
C LEU A 13 17.91 -1.20 9.01
N MET A 14 18.58 -2.34 9.07
CA MET A 14 18.43 -3.28 10.19
C MET A 14 18.89 -2.68 11.52
N GLN A 15 20.00 -1.93 11.50
CA GLN A 15 20.50 -1.24 12.68
C GLN A 15 19.49 -0.19 13.16
N GLU A 16 19.02 0.70 12.30
CA GLU A 16 18.01 1.71 12.66
C GLU A 16 16.69 1.10 13.15
N ALA A 17 16.27 -0.04 12.60
CA ALA A 17 15.07 -0.75 13.06
C ALA A 17 15.25 -1.45 14.43
N SER A 18 16.51 -1.66 14.86
CA SER A 18 16.86 -2.31 16.12
C SER A 18 17.23 -1.31 17.23
N ASP A 19 17.81 -0.17 16.86
CA ASP A 19 18.28 0.93 17.74
C ASP A 19 17.15 1.81 18.30
N SER A 20 15.96 1.22 18.50
CA SER A 20 14.90 1.90 19.22
C SER A 20 15.07 1.62 20.71
N ASP A 21 15.80 2.46 21.43
CA ASP A 21 15.79 2.56 22.91
C ASP A 21 14.34 2.70 23.48
N THR A 22 13.35 2.96 22.60
CA THR A 22 11.90 3.06 22.86
C THR A 22 11.05 2.14 21.96
N GLY A 23 11.57 1.00 21.52
CA GLY A 23 10.92 0.13 20.53
C GLY A 23 9.51 -0.36 20.89
N LEU A 24 8.62 -0.43 19.90
CA LEU A 24 7.28 -0.99 20.09
C LEU A 24 7.34 -2.51 20.33
N LYS A 25 6.53 -2.99 21.29
CA LYS A 25 6.33 -4.42 21.49
C LYS A 25 5.69 -5.04 20.24
N ARG A 26 6.27 -6.13 19.74
CA ARG A 26 5.74 -6.93 18.62
C ARG A 26 4.47 -7.67 19.05
N THR A 27 3.32 -7.02 18.95
CA THR A 27 2.01 -7.58 19.35
C THR A 27 1.08 -7.88 18.19
N LEU A 28 1.40 -7.40 16.98
CA LEU A 28 0.56 -7.63 15.79
C LEU A 28 0.82 -9.02 15.22
N ASN A 29 -0.24 -9.83 15.15
CA ASN A 29 -0.26 -11.10 14.44
C ASN A 29 -0.72 -10.89 12.98
N ALA A 30 -0.63 -11.91 12.13
CA ALA A 30 -0.97 -11.85 10.71
C ALA A 30 -2.36 -11.22 10.44
N LYS A 31 -3.37 -11.59 11.23
CA LYS A 31 -4.72 -11.01 11.13
C LYS A 31 -4.76 -9.51 11.41
N ASN A 32 -3.98 -9.06 12.40
CA ASN A 32 -3.91 -7.65 12.77
C ASN A 32 -3.20 -6.84 11.66
N LEU A 33 -2.18 -7.42 11.02
CA LEU A 33 -1.50 -6.82 9.88
C LEU A 33 -2.42 -6.72 8.65
N VAL A 34 -3.21 -7.75 8.36
CA VAL A 34 -4.21 -7.70 7.28
C VAL A 34 -5.26 -6.62 7.56
N ALA A 35 -5.78 -6.55 8.79
CA ALA A 35 -6.74 -5.52 9.18
C ALA A 35 -6.15 -4.11 9.05
N LEU A 36 -4.88 -3.92 9.43
CA LEU A 36 -4.15 -2.66 9.27
C LEU A 36 -3.99 -2.29 7.78
N GLY A 37 -3.66 -3.25 6.93
CA GLY A 37 -3.59 -3.05 5.48
C GLY A 37 -4.94 -2.65 4.87
N VAL A 38 -6.01 -3.37 5.20
CA VAL A 38 -7.37 -3.04 4.72
C VAL A 38 -7.80 -1.65 5.18
N GLY A 39 -7.56 -1.32 6.46
CA GLY A 39 -7.85 0.01 7.00
C GLY A 39 -7.04 1.14 6.37
N GLY A 40 -5.80 0.86 5.95
CA GLY A 40 -4.96 1.83 5.23
C GLY A 40 -5.39 2.06 3.78
N VAL A 41 -6.01 1.06 3.14
CA VAL A 41 -6.45 1.14 1.73
C VAL A 41 -7.85 1.73 1.59
N ILE A 42 -8.78 1.40 2.49
CA ILE A 42 -10.16 1.89 2.43
C ILE A 42 -10.22 3.31 3.02
N GLY A 43 -10.18 4.32 2.14
CA GLY A 43 -10.31 5.73 2.50
C GLY A 43 -11.33 6.50 1.67
N ALA A 44 -11.46 7.80 1.93
CA ALA A 44 -12.38 8.69 1.21
C ALA A 44 -12.20 8.66 -0.33
N GLY A 45 -10.97 8.39 -0.78
CA GLY A 45 -10.64 8.25 -2.20
C GLY A 45 -11.42 7.15 -2.91
N LEU A 46 -11.72 6.02 -2.26
CA LEU A 46 -12.47 4.93 -2.88
C LEU A 46 -13.89 5.38 -3.25
N PHE A 47 -14.56 6.11 -2.35
CA PHE A 47 -15.95 6.52 -2.55
C PHE A 47 -16.08 7.59 -3.65
N VAL A 48 -15.18 8.58 -3.66
CA VAL A 48 -15.25 9.68 -4.64
C VAL A 48 -14.70 9.27 -6.01
N ARG A 49 -13.58 8.53 -6.05
CA ARG A 49 -12.92 8.18 -7.32
C ARG A 49 -13.68 7.08 -8.07
N THR A 50 -14.29 6.13 -7.37
CA THR A 50 -15.15 5.12 -7.99
C THR A 50 -16.37 5.77 -8.63
N ALA A 51 -17.02 6.72 -7.96
CA ALA A 51 -18.16 7.46 -8.50
C ALA A 51 -17.76 8.28 -9.74
N ALA A 52 -16.62 8.98 -9.70
CA ALA A 52 -16.11 9.72 -10.85
C ALA A 52 -15.74 8.80 -12.03
N ALA A 53 -15.15 7.63 -11.75
CA ALA A 53 -14.80 6.64 -12.78
C ALA A 53 -16.05 6.01 -13.42
N ALA A 54 -17.08 5.74 -12.63
CA ALA A 54 -18.35 5.25 -13.14
C ALA A 54 -19.04 6.32 -13.99
N ALA A 55 -19.12 7.57 -13.52
CA ALA A 55 -19.86 8.63 -14.21
C ALA A 55 -19.18 9.11 -15.51
N ASN A 56 -17.86 9.27 -15.51
CA ASN A 56 -17.14 9.97 -16.60
C ASN A 56 -16.29 9.07 -17.50
N HIS A 57 -16.06 7.80 -17.13
CA HIS A 57 -15.14 6.93 -17.87
C HIS A 57 -15.77 5.59 -18.27
N ALA A 58 -16.13 4.76 -17.30
CA ALA A 58 -16.44 3.36 -17.55
C ALA A 58 -17.95 3.03 -17.51
N GLY A 59 -18.79 3.90 -16.95
CA GLY A 59 -20.23 3.63 -16.85
C GLY A 59 -20.54 2.36 -16.05
N PRO A 60 -21.51 1.54 -16.50
CA PRO A 60 -21.86 0.27 -15.86
C PRO A 60 -20.70 -0.74 -15.82
N SER A 61 -19.74 -0.62 -16.73
CA SER A 61 -18.56 -1.49 -16.87
C SER A 61 -17.42 -1.18 -15.90
N VAL A 62 -17.58 -0.22 -14.98
CA VAL A 62 -16.55 0.18 -14.00
C VAL A 62 -16.01 -1.00 -13.17
N THR A 63 -16.85 -2.00 -12.90
CA THR A 63 -16.47 -3.23 -12.18
C THR A 63 -15.36 -4.01 -12.90
N ILE A 64 -15.43 -4.13 -14.23
CA ILE A 64 -14.40 -4.81 -15.03
C ILE A 64 -13.07 -4.06 -14.94
N GLY A 65 -13.11 -2.72 -15.00
CA GLY A 65 -11.92 -1.89 -14.82
C GLY A 65 -11.26 -2.09 -13.45
N PHE A 66 -12.05 -2.18 -12.39
CA PHE A 66 -11.53 -2.46 -11.05
C PHE A 66 -10.93 -3.85 -10.91
N ILE A 67 -11.46 -4.87 -11.60
CA ILE A 67 -10.87 -6.22 -11.59
C ILE A 67 -9.47 -6.20 -12.22
N ILE A 68 -9.30 -5.51 -13.36
CA ILE A 68 -7.99 -5.40 -14.02
C ILE A 68 -7.01 -4.63 -13.12
N ALA A 69 -7.45 -3.52 -12.51
CA ALA A 69 -6.64 -2.76 -11.57
C ALA A 69 -6.24 -3.60 -10.34
N ALA A 70 -7.15 -4.42 -9.81
CA ALA A 70 -6.87 -5.30 -8.68
C ALA A 70 -5.76 -6.32 -8.99
N ILE A 71 -5.75 -6.89 -10.20
CA ILE A 71 -4.68 -7.80 -10.63
C ILE A 71 -3.31 -7.09 -10.62
N GLY A 72 -3.25 -5.85 -11.12
CA GLY A 72 -2.04 -5.03 -11.04
C GLY A 72 -1.58 -4.78 -9.60
N CYS A 73 -2.50 -4.47 -8.70
CA CYS A 73 -2.20 -4.30 -7.28
C CYS A 73 -1.69 -5.59 -6.62
N VAL A 74 -2.19 -6.77 -7.02
CA VAL A 74 -1.68 -8.05 -6.51
C VAL A 74 -0.22 -8.24 -6.89
N PHE A 75 0.17 -7.95 -8.13
CA PHE A 75 1.57 -8.02 -8.54
C PHE A 75 2.46 -7.03 -7.77
N ALA A 76 1.98 -5.80 -7.59
CA ALA A 76 2.68 -4.78 -6.81
C ALA A 76 2.81 -5.14 -5.32
N GLY A 77 1.84 -5.87 -4.75
CA GLY A 77 1.91 -6.36 -3.38
C GLY A 77 2.84 -7.57 -3.19
N LEU A 78 3.17 -8.27 -4.28
CA LEU A 78 4.03 -9.46 -4.25
C LEU A 78 5.53 -9.15 -4.44
N CYS A 79 5.86 -7.99 -5.02
CA CYS A 79 7.23 -7.53 -5.23
C CYS A 79 7.78 -6.78 -4.02
#